data_AF-A0A7C3QCH3-F1
#
_entry.id   AF-A0A7C3QCH3-F1
#
_cell.length_a   1.000
_cell.length_b   1.000
_cell.length_c   1.000
_cell.angle_alpha   90.00
_cell.angle_beta   90.00
_cell.angle_gamma   90.00
#
_symmetry.space_group_name_H-M   'P 1'
#
loop_
_entity.id
_entity.type
_entity.pdbx_description
1 polymer ?
#
loop_
_entity_poly.entity_id
_entity_poly.type
_entity_poly.pdbx_seq_one_letter_code
_entity_poly.pdbx_strand_id
1 'polypeptide(L)'
;MKHWLNLAFLVLLLTGVLAIVAQTDTAVLHPQPLTAAPDNILDLSLEPVADGLTLPTNIVPSNIPGDGRLFIVQQSGAIRIVTGAGSVLPTPFLDIAGRAHLFGENGLLGLAFHPDYATK
;
A
#
# COMPACT_ATOMS: atom_id res chain seq x y z
N MET A 1 47.03 -55.56 31.97
CA MET A 1 47.05 -54.08 32.13
C MET A 1 48.49 -53.67 32.46
N LYS A 2 49.05 -52.67 31.76
CA LYS A 2 50.37 -52.03 31.99
C LYS A 2 51.62 -52.55 31.24
N HIS A 3 51.57 -52.90 29.95
CA HIS A 3 52.80 -52.98 29.13
C HIS A 3 52.68 -52.44 27.68
N TRP A 4 51.53 -51.89 27.27
CA TRP A 4 51.33 -51.31 25.91
C TRP A 4 51.40 -49.78 25.85
N LEU A 5 51.84 -49.11 26.92
CA LEU A 5 51.87 -47.64 26.99
C LEU A 5 53.25 -47.02 26.71
N ASN A 6 54.32 -47.82 26.61
CA ASN A 6 55.72 -47.33 26.47
C ASN A 6 56.43 -47.85 25.21
N LEU A 7 55.69 -48.04 24.11
CA LEU A 7 56.25 -47.99 22.76
C LEU A 7 55.83 -46.64 22.16
N ALA A 8 56.09 -45.55 22.88
CA ALA A 8 57.31 -44.78 22.67
C ALA A 8 57.41 -44.36 21.19
N PHE A 9 56.84 -43.22 20.85
CA PHE A 9 57.57 -41.94 20.90
C PHE A 9 58.74 -41.80 19.90
N LEU A 10 58.96 -42.77 19.00
CA LEU A 10 60.03 -42.72 18.00
C LEU A 10 59.55 -42.66 16.54
N VAL A 11 58.42 -41.99 16.27
CA VAL A 11 58.03 -41.60 14.90
C VAL A 11 57.53 -40.16 14.93
N LEU A 12 58.29 -39.29 15.60
CA LEU A 12 57.98 -37.88 15.78
C LEU A 12 59.32 -37.15 15.75
N LEU A 13 59.77 -36.81 14.54
CA LEU A 13 60.90 -35.95 14.13
C LEU A 13 61.59 -36.59 12.91
N LEU A 14 61.05 -36.47 11.69
CA LEU A 14 61.83 -36.16 10.46
C LEU A 14 61.03 -36.20 9.12
N THR A 15 59.81 -35.67 9.04
CA THR A 15 59.25 -35.23 7.75
C THR A 15 58.42 -33.99 8.02
N GLY A 16 59.03 -32.81 7.97
CA GLY A 16 59.10 -32.11 6.70
C GLY A 16 58.07 -30.99 6.77
N VAL A 17 58.55 -29.80 7.14
CA VAL A 17 57.85 -28.54 6.90
C VAL A 17 57.44 -28.52 5.44
N LEU A 18 56.15 -28.72 5.15
CA LEU A 18 55.59 -28.47 3.83
C LEU A 18 54.14 -28.01 3.98
N ALA A 19 53.96 -26.74 3.65
CA ALA A 19 52.70 -26.06 3.44
C ALA A 19 51.79 -25.96 4.67
N ILE A 20 51.96 -24.85 5.39
CA ILE A 20 50.80 -24.03 5.75
C ILE A 20 50.04 -23.76 4.44
N VAL A 21 49.13 -24.66 4.07
CA VAL A 21 48.06 -24.31 3.14
C VAL A 21 47.11 -23.50 4.00
N ALA A 22 47.10 -22.20 3.72
CA ALA A 22 46.19 -21.24 4.31
C ALA A 22 44.80 -21.87 4.38
N GLN A 23 44.32 -22.06 5.61
CA GLN A 23 42.91 -22.32 5.85
C GLN A 23 42.23 -21.00 5.53
N THR A 24 41.94 -20.76 4.25
CA THR A 24 40.94 -19.77 3.90
C THR A 24 39.64 -20.36 4.43
N ASP A 25 39.30 -19.95 5.65
CA ASP A 25 37.94 -19.98 6.15
C ASP A 25 37.14 -19.13 5.17
N THR A 26 36.72 -19.79 4.10
CA THR A 26 35.64 -19.29 3.27
C THR A 26 34.45 -19.36 4.21
N ALA A 27 34.23 -18.26 4.93
CA ALA A 27 32.92 -17.99 5.49
C ALA A 27 31.99 -18.00 4.28
N VAL A 28 31.45 -19.17 3.97
CA VAL A 28 30.32 -19.30 3.06
C VAL A 28 29.29 -18.40 3.70
N LEU A 29 29.03 -17.25 3.08
CA LEU A 29 27.89 -16.44 3.42
C LEU A 29 26.70 -17.34 3.17
N HIS A 30 26.25 -18.02 4.22
CA HIS A 30 24.96 -18.65 4.20
C HIS A 30 24.00 -17.46 4.11
N PRO A 31 23.27 -17.27 3.00
CA PRO A 31 22.19 -16.31 3.03
C PRO A 31 21.28 -16.76 4.18
N GLN A 32 21.24 -15.98 5.25
CA GLN A 32 20.22 -16.21 6.25
C GLN A 32 18.90 -16.10 5.50
N PRO A 33 18.00 -17.09 5.62
CA PRO A 33 16.64 -16.91 5.11
C PRO A 33 16.15 -15.60 5.70
N LEU A 34 15.71 -14.68 4.84
CA LEU A 34 14.95 -13.54 5.31
C LEU A 34 13.81 -14.14 6.11
N THR A 35 13.81 -13.95 7.43
CA THR A 35 12.63 -14.30 8.23
C THR A 35 11.52 -13.46 7.61
N ALA A 36 10.54 -14.12 6.99
CA ALA A 36 9.40 -13.43 6.40
C ALA A 36 8.88 -12.45 7.46
N ALA A 37 8.77 -11.17 7.08
CA ALA A 37 8.05 -10.22 7.92
C ALA A 37 6.69 -10.84 8.27
N PRO A 38 6.15 -10.64 9.49
CA PRO A 38 4.82 -11.12 9.79
C PRO A 38 3.89 -10.67 8.66
N ASP A 39 3.18 -11.62 8.10
CA ASP A 39 2.15 -11.44 7.08
C ASP A 39 1.01 -10.61 7.71
N ASN A 40 1.24 -9.33 7.97
CA ASN A 40 0.20 -8.33 8.16
C ASN A 40 -0.34 -8.00 6.76
N ILE A 41 -0.87 -9.02 6.10
CA ILE A 41 -1.61 -8.91 4.86
C ILE A 41 -2.96 -8.35 5.24
N LEU A 42 -3.07 -7.02 5.12
CA LEU A 42 -4.32 -6.30 5.22
C LEU A 42 -5.31 -6.93 4.22
N ASP A 43 -6.36 -7.60 4.69
CA ASP A 43 -7.41 -8.14 3.84
C ASP A 43 -8.37 -7.01 3.44
N LEU A 44 -8.30 -6.61 2.18
CA LEU A 44 -9.05 -5.50 1.61
C LEU A 44 -9.95 -6.00 0.49
N SER A 45 -11.25 -5.73 0.63
CA SER A 45 -12.24 -5.95 -0.43
C SER A 45 -12.79 -4.62 -0.92
N LEU A 46 -13.10 -4.55 -2.22
CA LEU A 46 -13.77 -3.40 -2.83
C LEU A 46 -15.24 -3.73 -3.05
N GLU A 47 -16.12 -2.83 -2.64
CA GLU A 47 -17.55 -2.89 -2.94
C GLU A 47 -17.91 -1.70 -3.86
N PRO A 48 -18.54 -1.96 -5.03
CA PRO A 48 -19.06 -0.88 -5.87
C PRO A 48 -20.16 -0.11 -5.13
N VAL A 49 -19.98 1.21 -4.97
CA VAL A 49 -20.98 2.08 -4.31
C VAL A 49 -21.96 2.68 -5.32
N ALA A 50 -21.48 3.13 -6.48
CA ALA A 50 -22.29 3.74 -7.52
C ALA A 50 -21.60 3.65 -8.89
N ASP A 51 -22.37 3.77 -9.98
CA ASP A 51 -21.89 3.80 -11.36
C ASP A 51 -22.48 5.00 -12.14
N GLY A 52 -22.24 5.07 -13.46
CA GLY A 52 -22.81 6.11 -14.32
C GLY A 52 -22.24 7.53 -14.13
N LEU A 53 -21.14 7.66 -13.38
CA LEU A 53 -20.42 8.91 -13.15
C LEU A 53 -19.40 9.15 -14.28
N THR A 54 -19.22 10.40 -14.68
CA THR A 54 -18.31 10.80 -15.78
C THR A 54 -17.23 11.73 -15.25
N LEU A 55 -15.95 11.36 -15.41
CA LEU A 55 -14.79 12.16 -15.02
C LEU A 55 -14.93 12.77 -13.60
N PRO A 56 -15.15 11.96 -12.55
CA PRO A 56 -15.22 12.47 -11.18
C PRO A 56 -13.86 13.02 -10.75
N THR A 57 -13.85 14.21 -10.14
CA THR A 57 -12.65 14.90 -9.64
C THR A 57 -12.59 14.97 -8.12
N ASN A 58 -13.73 14.91 -7.43
CA ASN A 58 -13.82 14.98 -5.98
C ASN A 58 -15.10 14.30 -5.46
N ILE A 59 -15.09 13.85 -4.21
CA ILE A 59 -16.21 13.29 -3.45
C ILE A 59 -16.29 13.99 -2.10
N VAL A 60 -17.47 14.54 -1.77
CA VAL A 60 -17.67 15.29 -0.52
C VAL A 60 -18.93 14.76 0.19
N PRO A 61 -18.86 14.38 1.47
CA PRO A 61 -20.05 14.04 2.25
C PRO A 61 -20.87 15.30 2.57
N SER A 62 -22.16 15.13 2.87
CA SER A 62 -23.05 16.22 3.28
C SER A 62 -22.60 16.98 4.54
N ASN A 63 -21.83 16.31 5.41
CA ASN A 63 -21.51 16.73 6.78
C ASN A 63 -22.75 16.97 7.69
N ILE A 64 -23.94 16.51 7.27
CA ILE A 64 -25.18 16.56 8.05
C ILE A 64 -25.35 15.21 8.76
N PRO A 65 -25.47 15.16 10.10
CA PRO A 65 -25.70 13.92 10.82
C PRO A 65 -26.92 13.15 10.31
N GLY A 66 -26.74 11.88 9.96
CA GLY A 66 -27.79 11.02 9.41
C GLY A 66 -28.04 11.16 7.90
N ASP A 67 -27.40 12.11 7.23
CA ASP A 67 -27.48 12.28 5.78
C ASP A 67 -26.33 11.54 5.08
N GLY A 68 -26.63 10.34 4.57
CA GLY A 68 -25.69 9.48 3.84
C GLY A 68 -25.42 9.89 2.39
N ARG A 69 -25.84 11.09 1.95
CA ARG A 69 -25.57 11.55 0.59
C ARG A 69 -24.09 11.88 0.38
N LEU A 70 -23.58 11.47 -0.78
CA LEU A 70 -22.26 11.83 -1.29
C LEU A 70 -22.43 12.75 -2.50
N PHE A 71 -21.66 13.84 -2.53
CA PHE A 71 -21.65 14.81 -3.62
C PHE A 71 -20.42 14.56 -4.49
N ILE A 72 -20.66 14.07 -5.69
CA ILE A 72 -19.61 13.73 -6.66
C ILE A 72 -19.42 14.90 -7.60
N VAL A 73 -18.24 15.51 -7.56
CA VAL A 73 -17.84 16.59 -8.44
C VAL A 73 -17.39 15.98 -9.77
N GLN A 74 -18.02 16.37 -10.88
CA GLN A 74 -17.63 15.96 -12.22
C GLN A 74 -16.89 17.09 -12.93
N GLN A 75 -15.80 16.76 -13.61
CA GLN A 75 -14.96 17.75 -14.31
C GLN A 75 -15.74 18.64 -15.29
N SER A 76 -16.80 18.10 -15.90
CA SER A 76 -17.68 18.79 -16.83
C SER A 76 -18.47 19.96 -16.23
N GLY A 77 -18.48 20.13 -14.90
CA GLY A 77 -19.18 21.22 -14.21
C GLY A 77 -20.45 20.80 -13.46
N ALA A 78 -20.78 19.51 -13.44
CA ALA A 78 -21.92 18.99 -12.68
C ALA A 78 -21.47 18.46 -11.30
N ILE A 79 -22.34 18.60 -10.30
CA ILE A 79 -22.22 17.93 -9.00
C ILE A 79 -23.39 16.94 -8.88
N ARG A 80 -23.10 15.64 -8.85
CA ARG A 80 -24.10 14.58 -8.71
C ARG A 80 -24.28 14.20 -7.25
N ILE A 81 -25.47 13.72 -6.91
CA ILE A 81 -25.77 13.18 -5.59
C ILE A 81 -25.86 11.66 -5.72
N VAL A 82 -25.03 10.95 -4.98
CA VAL A 82 -25.21 9.53 -4.69
C VAL A 82 -25.93 9.42 -3.35
N THR A 83 -27.03 8.67 -3.31
CA THR A 83 -27.78 8.45 -2.06
C THR A 83 -27.01 7.52 -1.13
N GLY A 84 -27.41 7.46 0.15
CA GLY A 84 -26.85 6.47 1.08
C GLY A 84 -27.07 5.01 0.68
N ALA A 85 -27.95 4.74 -0.30
CA ALA A 85 -28.20 3.42 -0.87
C ALA A 85 -27.41 3.16 -2.18
N GLY A 86 -26.54 4.09 -2.61
CA GLY A 86 -25.69 3.94 -3.79
C GLY A 86 -26.31 4.40 -5.12
N SER A 87 -27.57 4.85 -5.13
CA SER A 87 -28.21 5.32 -6.38
C SER A 87 -27.80 6.76 -6.72
N VAL A 88 -27.45 7.03 -7.99
CA VAL A 88 -27.23 8.40 -8.48
C VAL A 88 -28.57 9.08 -8.75
N LEU A 89 -28.81 10.25 -8.15
CA LEU A 89 -30.02 11.02 -8.42
C LEU A 89 -30.01 11.58 -9.86
N PRO A 90 -31.19 11.64 -10.51
CA PRO A 90 -31.30 12.13 -11.89
C PRO A 90 -30.99 13.62 -11.97
N THR A 91 -31.45 14.41 -11.00
CA THR A 91 -31.18 15.85 -10.92
C THR A 91 -29.85 16.09 -10.20
N PRO A 92 -28.91 16.84 -10.80
CA PRO A 92 -27.67 17.22 -10.13
C PRO A 92 -27.95 18.21 -8.99
N PHE A 93 -27.04 18.27 -8.01
CA PHE A 93 -27.03 19.32 -6.99
C PHE A 93 -26.72 20.70 -7.60
N LEU A 94 -25.77 20.72 -8.53
CA LEU A 94 -25.32 21.91 -9.24
C LEU A 94 -24.97 21.51 -10.67
N ASP A 95 -25.32 22.36 -11.63
CA ASP A 95 -24.84 22.26 -13.01
C ASP A 95 -24.36 23.62 -13.49
N ILE A 96 -23.06 23.73 -13.70
CA ILE A 96 -22.40 24.91 -14.27
C ILE A 96 -21.60 24.55 -15.52
N ALA A 97 -22.00 23.51 -16.27
CA ALA A 97 -21.27 23.06 -17.44
C ALA A 97 -21.04 24.17 -18.49
N GLY A 98 -21.99 25.10 -18.63
CA GLY A 98 -21.83 26.29 -19.49
C GLY A 98 -20.79 27.31 -19.01
N ARG A 99 -20.19 27.12 -17.83
CA ARG A 99 -19.20 28.01 -17.20
C ARG A 99 -17.87 27.29 -16.88
N ALA A 100 -17.79 25.98 -17.12
CA ALA A 100 -16.60 25.18 -16.90
C ALA A 100 -15.95 24.80 -18.23
N HIS A 101 -14.63 24.90 -18.32
CA HIS A 101 -13.89 24.50 -19.50
C HIS A 101 -13.34 23.07 -19.32
N LEU A 102 -13.86 22.11 -20.07
CA LEU A 102 -13.48 20.69 -19.95
C LEU A 102 -12.27 20.36 -20.83
N PHE A 103 -11.04 20.58 -20.32
CA PHE A 103 -9.80 20.25 -21.02
C PHE A 103 -8.61 20.06 -20.08
N GLY A 104 -7.90 18.93 -20.17
CA GLY A 104 -6.74 18.66 -19.31
C GLY A 104 -7.13 18.65 -17.83
N GLU A 105 -6.53 19.54 -17.03
CA GLU A 105 -6.89 19.76 -15.62
C GLU A 105 -7.89 20.92 -15.43
N ASN A 106 -8.37 21.54 -16.50
CA ASN A 106 -9.44 22.54 -16.40
C ASN A 106 -10.79 21.85 -16.11
N GLY A 107 -11.70 22.59 -15.50
CA GLY A 107 -13.06 22.13 -15.20
C GLY A 107 -13.41 22.38 -13.74
N LEU A 108 -14.42 21.67 -13.24
CA LEU A 108 -14.77 21.70 -11.83
C LEU A 108 -13.92 20.69 -11.05
N LEU A 109 -13.13 21.19 -10.10
CA LEU A 109 -12.09 20.39 -9.42
C LEU A 109 -12.40 20.10 -7.95
N GLY A 110 -13.30 20.87 -7.34
CA GLY A 110 -13.57 20.71 -5.93
C GLY A 110 -14.85 21.37 -5.46
N LEU A 111 -15.24 20.94 -4.27
CA LEU A 111 -16.38 21.43 -3.50
C LEU A 111 -15.97 21.37 -2.02
N ALA A 112 -16.46 22.31 -1.24
CA ALA A 112 -16.49 22.21 0.21
C ALA A 112 -17.80 22.80 0.71
N PHE A 113 -18.46 22.09 1.62
CA PHE A 113 -19.59 22.66 2.34
C PHE A 113 -19.09 23.55 3.47
N HIS A 114 -19.75 24.69 3.66
CA HIS A 114 -19.55 25.50 4.85
C HIS A 114 -19.93 24.68 6.10
N PRO A 115 -19.23 24.81 7.25
CA PRO A 115 -19.58 24.07 8.48
C PRO A 115 -21.05 24.20 8.89
N ASP A 116 -21.63 25.39 8.67
CA ASP A 116 -23.04 25.68 8.99
C ASP A 116 -24.03 25.36 7.85
N TYR A 117 -23.62 24.66 6.79
CA TYR A 117 -24.47 24.36 5.62
C TYR A 117 -25.83 23.75 5.97
N ALA A 118 -25.90 22.96 7.05
CA ALA A 118 -27.16 22.37 7.52
C ALA A 118 -28.19 23.39 8.05
N THR A 119 -27.74 24.60 8.39
CA THR A 119 -28.49 25.60 9.17
C THR A 119 -28.59 26.97 8.49
N LYS A 120 -28.13 27.09 7.24
CA LYS A 120 -28.12 28.32 6.43
C LYS A 120 -28.79 28.06 5.10
#